data_AF-A0A928WF92-F1
#
_entry.id   AF-A0A928WF92-F1
#
_cell.length_a   1.000
_cell.length_b   1.000
_cell.length_c   1.000
_cell.angle_alpha   90.00
_cell.angle_beta   90.00
_cell.angle_gamma   90.00
#
_symmetry.space_group_name_H-M   'P 1'
#
loop_
_entity.id
_entity.type
_entity.pdbx_description
1 polymer ?
#
loop_
_entity_poly.entity_id
_entity_poly.type
_entity_poly.pdbx_seq_one_letter_code
_entity_poly.pdbx_strand_id
1 'polypeptide(L)'
;MKIAPLLTSFALVGFFTVWDAPLKVINPALVQASAAEELSVAQKIDLLTKSKGQIGSGDQLRRFFFGDLDPIGIQPGGAGQVVNLYNKANDVTFSYCSHFDVIVAVKKGKVPKFEASEVK
;
A
#
# COMPACT_ATOMS: atom_id res chain seq x y z
N MET A 1 11.57 -43.88 -39.83
CA MET A 1 10.11 -43.71 -39.92
C MET A 1 9.58 -43.33 -38.55
N LYS A 2 8.71 -42.32 -38.51
CA LYS A 2 7.80 -41.89 -37.42
C LYS A 2 7.19 -43.09 -36.71
N ILE A 3 6.90 -42.99 -35.39
CA ILE A 3 5.52 -42.92 -34.82
C ILE A 3 5.58 -42.23 -33.44
N ALA A 4 4.76 -41.20 -33.25
CA ALA A 4 4.51 -40.53 -31.97
C ALA A 4 3.30 -41.16 -31.25
N PRO A 5 3.21 -41.07 -29.91
CA PRO A 5 1.93 -41.12 -29.21
C PRO A 5 1.64 -39.75 -28.55
N LEU A 6 0.68 -39.01 -29.09
CA LEU A 6 -0.73 -39.01 -28.67
C LEU A 6 -0.98 -38.20 -27.38
N LEU A 7 -1.29 -36.93 -27.62
CA LEU A 7 -2.17 -36.03 -26.87
C LEU A 7 -2.91 -36.68 -25.68
N THR A 8 -2.52 -36.24 -24.49
CA THR A 8 -3.23 -36.36 -23.21
C THR A 8 -4.62 -35.72 -23.29
N SER A 9 -5.65 -36.58 -23.33
CA SER A 9 -7.03 -36.20 -23.01
C SER A 9 -7.20 -36.13 -21.50
N PHE A 10 -7.23 -34.92 -20.92
CA PHE A 10 -7.73 -34.74 -19.56
C PHE A 10 -9.25 -34.57 -19.62
N ALA A 11 -9.97 -35.63 -19.25
CA ALA A 11 -11.41 -35.57 -19.02
C ALA A 11 -11.66 -34.76 -17.74
N LEU A 12 -12.24 -33.57 -17.90
CA LEU A 12 -12.75 -32.76 -16.79
C LEU A 12 -14.06 -33.39 -16.31
N VAL A 13 -13.97 -34.37 -15.40
CA VAL A 13 -15.15 -34.89 -14.71
C VAL A 13 -15.37 -34.03 -13.48
N GLY A 14 -16.28 -33.07 -13.62
CA GLY A 14 -16.82 -32.30 -12.50
C GLY A 14 -17.57 -33.23 -11.55
N PHE A 15 -17.00 -33.43 -10.36
CA PHE A 15 -17.73 -33.92 -9.22
C PHE A 15 -17.97 -32.76 -8.27
N PHE A 16 -19.20 -32.25 -8.29
CA PHE A 16 -19.75 -31.51 -7.15
C PHE A 16 -19.98 -32.52 -6.03
N THR A 17 -19.06 -32.62 -5.09
CA THR A 17 -19.34 -33.18 -3.77
C THR A 17 -19.14 -32.08 -2.75
N VAL A 18 -20.26 -31.72 -2.12
CA VAL A 18 -20.33 -30.88 -0.92
C VAL A 18 -19.52 -31.61 0.15
N TRP A 19 -18.28 -31.16 0.38
CA TRP A 19 -17.47 -31.63 1.50
C TRP A 19 -17.08 -30.44 2.36
N ASP A 20 -17.70 -30.37 3.53
CA ASP A 20 -17.27 -29.59 4.69
C ASP A 20 -15.97 -30.21 5.25
N ALA A 21 -14.91 -30.15 4.44
CA ALA A 21 -13.58 -30.55 4.83
C ALA A 21 -12.75 -29.27 5.02
N PRO A 22 -12.09 -29.06 6.17
CA PRO A 22 -11.35 -27.85 6.41
C PRO A 22 -10.21 -27.76 5.39
N LEU A 23 -10.31 -26.77 4.49
CA LEU A 23 -9.33 -26.36 3.49
C LEU A 23 -7.89 -26.22 4.03
N LYS A 24 -7.72 -26.22 5.35
CA LYS A 24 -6.46 -26.28 6.10
C LYS A 24 -5.56 -27.46 5.73
N VAL A 25 -6.11 -28.58 5.26
CA VAL A 25 -5.34 -29.81 4.97
C VAL A 25 -4.86 -29.88 3.52
N ILE A 26 -5.53 -29.20 2.59
CA ILE A 26 -5.30 -29.39 1.15
C ILE A 26 -4.13 -28.55 0.65
N ASN A 27 -3.94 -27.34 1.16
CA ASN A 27 -2.73 -26.55 0.94
C ASN A 27 -2.70 -25.33 1.87
N PRO A 28 -1.75 -25.20 2.82
CA PRO A 28 -1.61 -23.98 3.61
C PRO A 28 -1.34 -22.74 2.74
N ALA A 29 -0.82 -22.90 1.52
CA ALA A 29 -0.57 -21.79 0.59
C ALA A 29 -1.86 -21.19 -0.01
N LEU A 30 -2.99 -21.91 -0.02
CA LEU A 30 -4.28 -21.36 -0.50
C LEU A 30 -4.91 -20.42 0.55
N VAL A 31 -4.64 -20.63 1.84
CA VAL A 31 -5.05 -19.70 2.91
C VAL A 31 -4.18 -18.45 2.92
N GLN A 32 -2.93 -18.56 2.47
CA GLN A 32 -2.01 -17.43 2.39
C GLN A 32 -2.31 -16.47 1.22
N ALA A 33 -3.13 -16.88 0.24
CA ALA A 33 -3.57 -16.00 -0.84
C ALA A 33 -4.70 -15.04 -0.43
N SER A 34 -5.42 -15.32 0.66
CA SER A 34 -6.56 -14.51 1.16
C SER A 34 -6.24 -13.72 2.44
N ALA A 35 -5.14 -14.03 3.11
CA ALA A 35 -4.51 -13.10 4.04
C ALA A 35 -3.58 -12.19 3.23
N ALA A 36 -4.14 -11.12 2.66
CA ALA A 36 -3.30 -9.97 2.34
C ALA A 36 -2.54 -9.62 3.62
N GLU A 37 -1.24 -9.87 3.66
CA GLU A 37 -0.40 -9.46 4.78
C GLU A 37 -0.68 -7.98 5.02
N GLU A 38 -1.40 -7.67 6.10
CA GLU A 38 -1.56 -6.30 6.52
C GLU A 38 -0.17 -5.78 6.82
N LEU A 39 0.37 -5.00 5.87
CA LEU A 39 1.68 -4.38 6.00
C LEU A 39 1.77 -3.71 7.36
N SER A 40 2.84 -3.98 8.10
CA SER A 40 3.10 -3.27 9.34
C SER A 40 3.17 -1.77 9.07
N VAL A 41 2.85 -0.96 10.07
CA VAL A 41 2.84 0.50 9.89
C VAL A 41 4.20 1.04 9.47
N ALA A 42 5.29 0.46 9.98
CA ALA A 42 6.64 0.78 9.56
C ALA A 42 6.87 0.50 8.05
N GLN A 43 6.36 -0.63 7.53
CA GLN A 43 6.43 -0.93 6.10
C GLN A 43 5.58 0.04 5.28
N LYS A 44 4.40 0.43 5.75
CA LYS A 44 3.57 1.45 5.09
C LYS A 44 4.32 2.78 4.97
N ILE A 45 4.96 3.24 6.04
CA ILE A 45 5.75 4.48 6.04
C ILE A 45 6.96 4.37 5.11
N ASP A 46 7.64 3.23 5.11
CA ASP A 46 8.79 2.98 4.22
C ASP A 46 8.36 3.01 2.74
N LEU A 47 7.22 2.41 2.39
CA LEU A 47 6.66 2.46 1.04
C LEU A 47 6.33 3.90 0.62
N LEU A 48 5.69 4.69 1.49
CA LEU A 48 5.41 6.11 1.21
C LEU A 48 6.68 6.95 1.10
N THR A 49 7.70 6.62 1.88
CA THR A 49 9.00 7.32 1.82
C THR A 49 9.70 7.02 0.50
N LYS A 50 9.58 5.79 -0.01
CA LYS A 50 10.13 5.37 -1.32
C LYS A 50 9.34 5.96 -2.49
N SER A 51 8.02 6.11 -2.37
CA SER A 51 7.17 6.72 -3.40
C SER A 51 7.08 8.25 -3.31
N LYS A 52 7.89 8.89 -2.47
CA LYS A 52 7.95 10.36 -2.34
C LYS A 52 8.17 11.03 -3.70
N GLY A 53 7.37 12.04 -4.01
CA GLY A 53 7.41 12.77 -5.27
C GLY A 53 6.85 12.03 -6.49
N GLN A 54 6.39 10.78 -6.33
CA GLN A 54 5.70 10.04 -7.39
C GLN A 54 4.21 10.35 -7.38
N ILE A 55 3.63 10.52 -8.55
CA ILE A 55 2.18 10.72 -8.74
C ILE A 55 1.44 9.51 -8.16
N GLY A 56 0.41 9.78 -7.34
CA GLY A 56 -0.39 8.75 -6.67
C GLY A 56 0.15 8.31 -5.30
N SER A 57 1.29 8.85 -4.84
CA SER A 57 1.74 8.66 -3.45
C SER A 57 0.75 9.27 -2.44
N GLY A 58 0.01 10.31 -2.83
CA GLY A 58 -1.10 10.85 -2.06
C GLY A 58 -2.26 9.87 -1.87
N ASP A 59 -2.65 9.14 -2.91
CA ASP A 59 -3.63 8.05 -2.80
C ASP A 59 -3.15 6.94 -1.88
N GLN A 60 -1.88 6.54 -1.98
CA GLN A 60 -1.29 5.56 -1.07
C GLN A 60 -1.35 6.02 0.39
N LEU A 61 -1.03 7.30 0.67
CA LEU A 61 -1.14 7.88 2.01
C LEU A 61 -2.57 7.76 2.55
N ARG A 62 -3.55 8.17 1.74
CA ARG A 62 -4.97 8.10 2.10
C ARG A 62 -5.43 6.66 2.32
N ARG A 63 -4.92 5.68 1.57
CA ARG A 63 -5.24 4.26 1.77
C ARG A 63 -4.63 3.67 3.03
N PHE A 64 -3.44 4.10 3.40
CA PHE A 64 -2.70 3.54 4.54
C PHE A 64 -3.11 4.15 5.88
N PHE A 65 -3.53 5.41 5.88
CA PHE A 65 -3.78 6.19 7.10
C PHE A 65 -5.10 6.97 7.05
N PHE A 66 -6.11 6.40 6.38
CA PHE A 66 -7.44 7.01 6.31
C PHE A 66 -7.99 7.27 7.72
N GLY A 67 -8.36 8.51 8.03
CA GLY A 67 -8.91 8.89 9.34
C GLY A 67 -7.88 9.09 10.47
N ASP A 68 -6.62 8.71 10.26
CA ASP A 68 -5.56 8.80 11.28
C ASP A 68 -4.64 10.03 11.11
N LEU A 69 -4.94 10.88 10.13
CA LEU A 69 -4.12 12.03 9.76
C LEU A 69 -4.77 13.34 10.19
N ASP A 70 -4.09 14.05 11.09
CA ASP A 70 -4.49 15.38 11.55
C ASP A 70 -3.77 16.46 10.75
N PRO A 71 -4.47 17.42 10.12
CA PRO A 71 -3.84 18.58 9.52
C PRO A 71 -3.27 19.50 10.60
N ILE A 72 -1.96 19.78 10.52
CA ILE A 72 -1.24 20.60 11.52
C ILE A 72 -0.63 21.89 10.95
N GLY A 73 -0.62 22.05 9.62
CA GLY A 73 -0.10 23.25 8.98
C GLY A 73 -0.23 23.21 7.45
N ILE A 74 -0.12 24.38 6.83
CA ILE A 74 -0.13 24.54 5.37
C ILE A 74 1.04 25.44 5.02
N GLN A 75 1.75 25.12 3.93
CA GLN A 75 2.86 25.93 3.43
C GLN A 75 2.99 25.81 1.91
N PRO A 76 3.67 26.76 1.25
CA PRO A 76 4.12 26.56 -0.12
C PRO A 76 5.24 25.50 -0.17
N GLY A 77 5.25 24.70 -1.23
CA GLY A 77 6.27 23.73 -1.60
C GLY A 77 6.51 23.72 -3.12
N GLY A 78 7.47 22.94 -3.59
CA GLY A 78 7.85 22.86 -5.01
C GLY A 78 6.75 22.28 -5.90
N ALA A 79 5.89 21.44 -5.33
CA ALA A 79 4.69 20.91 -5.97
C ALA A 79 3.45 21.82 -5.83
N GLY A 80 3.57 23.03 -5.27
CA GLY A 80 2.44 23.92 -4.98
C GLY A 80 2.13 24.02 -3.49
N GLN A 81 0.86 24.20 -3.11
CA GLN A 81 0.50 24.22 -1.68
C GLN A 81 0.54 22.81 -1.10
N VAL A 82 1.21 22.67 0.04
CA VAL A 82 1.33 21.40 0.77
C VAL A 82 0.73 21.52 2.16
N VAL A 83 0.03 20.47 2.57
CA VAL A 83 -0.58 20.33 3.89
C VAL A 83 0.25 19.33 4.69
N ASN A 84 0.65 19.73 5.88
CA ASN A 84 1.37 18.87 6.80
C ASN A 84 0.35 18.09 7.63
N LEU A 85 0.36 16.77 7.46
CA LEU A 85 -0.56 15.79 8.03
C LEU A 85 0.20 14.95 9.06
N TYR A 86 -0.20 15.06 10.33
CA TYR A 86 0.44 14.35 11.43
C TYR A 86 -0.37 13.12 11.83
N ASN A 87 0.32 12.00 11.97
CA ASN A 87 -0.24 10.78 12.52
C ASN A 87 0.17 10.64 14.00
N LYS A 88 -0.82 10.74 14.90
CA LYS A 88 -0.62 10.59 16.36
C LYS A 88 -0.16 9.19 16.77
N ALA A 89 -0.60 8.14 16.09
CA ALA A 89 -0.28 6.76 16.45
C ALA A 89 1.19 6.40 16.19
N ASN A 90 1.79 7.03 15.18
CA ASN A 90 3.13 6.69 14.69
C ASN A 90 4.17 7.78 14.94
N ASP A 91 3.74 8.95 15.42
CA ASP A 91 4.58 10.14 15.58
C ASP A 91 5.30 10.49 14.27
N VAL A 92 4.56 10.58 13.17
CA VAL A 92 5.10 10.92 11.84
C VAL A 92 4.25 12.01 11.20
N THR A 93 4.91 12.99 10.60
CA THR A 93 4.29 14.00 9.76
C THR A 93 4.61 13.76 8.29
N PHE A 94 3.59 13.80 7.46
CA PHE A 94 3.66 13.75 6.01
C PHE A 94 3.34 15.13 5.45
N SER A 95 4.13 15.63 4.50
CA SER A 95 3.80 16.83 3.75
C SER A 95 3.18 16.41 2.42
N TYR A 96 1.90 16.69 2.26
CA TYR A 96 1.07 16.25 1.14
C TYR A 96 0.68 17.42 0.25
N CYS A 97 0.95 17.30 -1.04
CA CYS A 97 0.47 18.24 -2.05
C CYS A 97 -0.83 17.71 -2.69
N SER A 98 -1.92 18.44 -2.48
CA SER A 98 -3.22 18.09 -3.07
C SER A 98 -3.30 18.34 -4.58
N HIS A 99 -2.46 19.22 -5.13
CA HIS A 99 -2.53 19.58 -6.55
C HIS A 99 -2.04 18.45 -7.47
N PHE A 100 -0.96 17.77 -7.07
CA PHE A 100 -0.38 16.65 -7.84
C PHE A 100 -0.61 15.28 -7.19
N ASP A 101 -1.37 15.22 -6.07
CA ASP A 101 -1.59 14.01 -5.27
C ASP A 101 -0.26 13.31 -4.89
N VAL A 102 0.71 14.09 -4.39
CA VAL A 102 2.05 13.60 -4.04
C VAL A 102 2.44 13.91 -2.60
N ILE A 103 3.22 13.01 -2.00
CA ILE A 103 3.93 13.28 -0.76
C ILE A 103 5.30 13.88 -1.10
N VAL A 104 5.60 15.06 -0.55
CA VAL A 104 6.87 15.76 -0.80
C VAL A 104 7.87 15.57 0.34
N ALA A 105 7.40 15.30 1.55
CA ALA A 105 8.26 15.08 2.71
C ALA A 105 7.62 14.12 3.72
N VAL A 106 8.46 13.37 4.42
CA VAL A 106 8.08 12.48 5.53
C VAL A 106 9.10 12.69 6.64
N LYS A 107 8.65 12.95 7.87
CA LYS A 107 9.53 13.18 9.01
C LYS A 107 8.90 12.69 10.29
N LYS A 108 9.72 12.10 11.16
CA LYS A 108 9.27 11.70 12.50
C LYS A 108 9.07 12.94 13.37
N GLY A 109 8.09 12.89 14.27
CA GLY A 109 7.68 14.00 15.10
C GLY A 109 6.49 14.77 14.51
N LYS A 110 5.93 15.66 15.34
CA LYS A 110 4.94 16.65 14.93
C LYS A 110 5.62 17.87 14.31
N VAL A 111 5.57 18.01 12.98
CA VAL A 111 6.28 19.05 12.23
C VAL A 111 5.28 20.00 11.56
N PRO A 112 4.90 21.13 12.20
CA PRO A 112 3.90 22.05 11.66
C PRO A 112 4.38 22.76 10.39
N LYS A 113 5.71 22.94 10.25
CA LYS A 113 6.34 23.54 9.09
C LYS A 113 7.64 22.80 8.75
N PHE A 114 7.76 22.32 7.52
CA PHE A 114 8.99 21.73 6.99
C PHE A 114 9.90 22.81 6.41
N GLU A 115 11.19 22.50 6.35
CA GLU A 115 12.16 23.36 5.67
C GLU A 115 11.83 23.44 4.17
N ALA A 116 12.04 24.60 3.56
CA ALA A 116 11.73 24.82 2.15
C ALA A 116 12.53 23.88 1.21
N SER A 117 13.67 23.35 1.68
CA SER A 117 14.44 22.34 0.97
C SER A 117 13.84 20.93 1.01
N GLU A 118 13.02 20.63 2.02
CA GLU A 118 12.43 19.30 2.22
C GLU A 118 11.14 19.12 1.41
N VAL A 119 10.41 20.21 1.15
CA VAL A 119 9.11 20.24 0.44
C VAL A 119 9.22 20.66 -1.03
N LYS A 120 10.24 20.17 -1.74
CA LYS A 120 10.47 20.47 -3.17
C LYS A 120 9.84 19.44 -4.08
#